data_AF-A0A9E2KMR2-F1
#
_entry.id   AF-A0A9E2KMR2-F1
#
_cell.length_a   1.000
_cell.length_b   1.000
_cell.length_c   1.000
_cell.angle_alpha   90.00
_cell.angle_beta   90.00
_cell.angle_gamma   90.00
#
_symmetry.space_group_name_H-M   'P 1'
#
loop_
_entity.id
_entity.type
_entity.pdbx_description
1 polymer ?
#
loop_
_entity_poly.entity_id
_entity_poly.type
_entity_poly.pdbx_seq_one_letter_code
_entity_poly.pdbx_strand_id
1 'polypeptide(L)'
;MEEYRPILYVMSLFVAWWAQALFSTPALPDIRSYLLLVAASLWLLSSVVILFKERKRPSAIFMLALALCPHLFYAEFLLLSMSPDFRADRIDAIYIVYNVMRYFLLLCALLIIIRRLLHKLNSFADETPLRPKP
;
A
#
# COMPACT_ATOMS: atom_id res chain seq x y z
N MET A 1 -13.58 15.64 -18.59
CA MET A 1 -12.72 14.51 -18.13
C MET A 1 -11.82 14.88 -16.96
N GLU A 2 -11.39 16.14 -16.80
CA GLU A 2 -10.50 16.55 -15.71
C GLU A 2 -11.12 16.43 -14.31
N GLU A 3 -12.43 16.64 -14.20
CA GLU A 3 -13.18 16.53 -12.93
C GLU A 3 -13.11 15.13 -12.29
N TYR A 4 -12.99 14.06 -13.09
CA TYR A 4 -12.91 12.68 -12.59
C TYR A 4 -11.49 12.26 -12.20
N ARG A 5 -10.48 13.03 -12.57
CA ARG A 5 -9.06 12.74 -12.31
C ARG A 5 -8.75 12.38 -10.84
N PRO A 6 -9.27 13.10 -9.81
CA PRO A 6 -9.01 12.73 -8.42
C PRO A 6 -9.62 11.38 -8.03
N ILE A 7 -10.81 11.04 -8.55
CA ILE A 7 -11.47 9.75 -8.27
C ILE A 7 -10.70 8.62 -8.95
N LEU A 8 -10.35 8.78 -10.22
CA LEU A 8 -9.56 7.82 -10.98
C LEU A 8 -8.20 7.57 -10.33
N TYR A 9 -7.56 8.62 -9.79
CA TYR A 9 -6.33 8.47 -9.03
C TYR A 9 -6.54 7.60 -7.78
N VAL A 10 -7.60 7.82 -6.99
CA VAL A 10 -7.87 6.97 -5.81
C VAL A 10 -8.19 5.52 -6.21
N MET A 11 -8.91 5.30 -7.32
CA MET A 11 -9.14 3.95 -7.85
C MET A 11 -7.84 3.27 -8.27
N SER A 12 -6.90 4.00 -8.88
CA SER A 12 -5.58 3.44 -9.19
C SER A 12 -4.79 3.04 -7.94
N LEU A 13 -4.99 3.72 -6.80
CA LEU A 13 -4.40 3.32 -5.52
C LEU A 13 -5.01 2.03 -4.98
N PHE A 14 -6.29 1.77 -5.19
CA PHE A 14 -6.90 0.47 -4.86
C PHE A 14 -6.24 -0.67 -5.65
N VAL A 15 -5.99 -0.47 -6.94
CA VAL A 15 -5.31 -1.47 -7.77
C VAL A 15 -3.89 -1.73 -7.26
N ALA A 16 -3.14 -0.68 -6.92
CA ALA A 16 -1.80 -0.84 -6.38
C ALA A 16 -1.80 -1.49 -4.99
N TRP A 17 -2.75 -1.14 -4.12
CA TRP A 17 -2.95 -1.80 -2.83
C TRP A 17 -3.27 -3.30 -2.99
N TRP A 18 -4.16 -3.63 -3.94
CA TRP A 18 -4.52 -5.01 -4.24
C TRP A 18 -3.34 -5.80 -4.80
N ALA A 19 -2.55 -5.20 -5.70
CA ALA A 19 -1.33 -5.82 -6.22
C ALA A 19 -0.29 -6.07 -5.11
N GLN A 20 -0.11 -5.11 -4.20
CA GLN A 20 0.69 -5.31 -2.98
C GLN A 20 0.17 -6.51 -2.19
N ALA A 21 -1.14 -6.55 -1.91
CA ALA A 21 -1.75 -7.65 -1.18
C ALA A 21 -1.56 -9.01 -1.86
N LEU A 22 -1.55 -9.07 -3.19
CA LEU A 22 -1.40 -10.33 -3.93
C LEU A 22 0.06 -10.82 -3.95
N PHE A 23 1.00 -9.92 -4.23
CA PHE A 23 2.39 -10.28 -4.56
C PHE A 23 3.36 -10.18 -3.38
N SER A 24 2.97 -9.58 -2.25
CA SER A 24 3.80 -9.47 -1.05
C SER A 24 3.74 -10.73 -0.16
N THR A 25 3.76 -11.92 -0.75
CA THR A 25 3.67 -13.18 0.02
C THR A 25 4.97 -13.43 0.80
N PRO A 26 4.92 -14.19 1.92
CA PRO A 26 6.12 -14.53 2.71
C PRO A 26 7.09 -15.49 2.00
N ALA A 27 6.83 -15.86 0.74
CA ALA A 27 7.75 -16.62 -0.08
C ALA A 27 8.50 -15.69 -1.02
N LEU A 28 9.74 -16.02 -1.37
CA LEU A 28 10.49 -15.31 -2.39
C LEU A 28 9.70 -15.33 -3.71
N PRO A 29 9.27 -14.17 -4.23
CA PRO A 29 8.52 -14.11 -5.46
C PRO A 29 9.41 -14.42 -6.66
N ASP A 30 8.82 -14.95 -7.74
CA ASP A 30 9.48 -15.00 -9.03
C ASP A 30 9.70 -13.59 -9.57
N ILE A 31 10.63 -13.44 -10.53
CA ILE A 31 11.04 -12.13 -11.06
C ILE A 31 9.84 -11.32 -11.59
N ARG A 32 8.86 -11.97 -12.23
CA ARG A 32 7.69 -11.26 -12.79
C ARG A 32 6.80 -10.72 -11.68
N SER A 33 6.48 -11.53 -10.68
CA SER A 33 5.72 -11.09 -9.50
C SER A 33 6.43 -9.99 -8.74
N TYR A 34 7.77 -10.08 -8.62
CA TYR A 34 8.56 -9.04 -7.96
C TYR A 34 8.53 -7.71 -8.72
N LEU A 35 8.60 -7.72 -10.05
CA LEU A 35 8.49 -6.49 -10.85
C LEU A 35 7.11 -5.82 -10.68
N LEU A 36 6.03 -6.63 -10.63
CA LEU A 36 4.68 -6.11 -10.37
C LEU A 36 4.58 -5.52 -8.96
N LEU A 37 5.19 -6.16 -7.98
CA LEU A 37 5.27 -5.64 -6.61
C LEU A 37 6.03 -4.31 -6.55
N VAL A 38 7.18 -4.19 -7.23
CA VAL A 38 7.94 -2.94 -7.32
C VAL A 38 7.09 -1.84 -7.96
N ALA A 39 6.40 -2.13 -9.07
CA ALA A 39 5.51 -1.17 -9.72
C ALA A 39 4.38 -0.70 -8.79
N ALA A 40 3.75 -1.62 -8.06
CA ALA A 40 2.72 -1.32 -7.06
C ALA A 40 3.27 -0.44 -5.92
N SER A 41 4.44 -0.78 -5.38
CA SER A 41 5.12 -0.02 -4.34
C SER A 41 5.47 1.39 -4.80
N LEU A 42 6.03 1.56 -6.01
CA LEU A 42 6.31 2.88 -6.59
C LEU A 42 5.04 3.71 -6.76
N TRP A 43 3.94 3.09 -7.18
CA TRP A 43 2.65 3.78 -7.30
C TRP A 43 2.12 4.24 -5.94
N LEU A 44 2.21 3.39 -4.91
CA LEU A 44 1.83 3.75 -3.53
C LEU A 44 2.73 4.87 -2.97
N LEU A 45 4.02 4.87 -3.28
CA LEU A 45 4.95 5.95 -2.90
C LEU A 45 4.53 7.30 -3.49
N SER A 46 3.94 7.34 -4.69
CA SER A 46 3.39 8.59 -5.23
C SER A 46 2.34 9.21 -4.29
N SER A 47 1.53 8.36 -3.64
CA SER A 47 0.50 8.81 -2.70
C SER A 47 1.09 9.34 -1.39
N VAL A 48 2.23 8.80 -0.96
CA VAL A 48 2.97 9.25 0.23
C VAL A 48 3.39 10.72 0.07
N VAL A 49 3.92 11.08 -1.11
CA VAL A 49 4.30 12.48 -1.42
C VAL A 49 3.09 13.42 -1.29
N ILE A 50 1.93 13.00 -1.79
CA ILE A 50 0.70 13.82 -1.70
C ILE A 50 0.23 13.94 -0.24
N LEU A 51 0.24 12.84 0.52
CA LEU A 51 -0.17 12.86 1.94
C LEU A 51 0.74 13.73 2.81
N PHE A 52 2.04 13.77 2.51
CA PHE A 52 2.96 14.71 3.17
C PHE A 52 2.62 16.16 2.86
N LYS A 53 2.29 16.49 1.60
CA LYS A 53 1.83 17.84 1.22
C LYS A 53 0.53 18.23 1.92
N GLU A 54 -0.38 17.28 2.10
CA GLU A 54 -1.65 17.47 2.85
C GLU A 54 -1.48 17.48 4.38
N ARG A 55 -0.24 17.44 4.91
CA ARG A 55 0.08 17.36 6.35
C ARG A 55 -0.50 16.12 7.08
N LYS A 56 -0.90 15.08 6.34
CA LYS A 56 -1.43 13.82 6.89
C LYS A 56 -0.31 12.82 7.19
N ARG A 57 0.64 13.23 8.05
CA ARG A 57 1.86 12.46 8.35
C ARG A 57 1.61 11.01 8.77
N PRO A 58 0.65 10.69 9.67
CA PRO A 58 0.42 9.30 10.07
C PRO A 58 0.01 8.42 8.90
N SER A 59 -0.89 8.91 8.04
CA SER A 59 -1.30 8.19 6.84
C SER A 59 -0.16 8.00 5.85
N ALA A 60 0.71 9.00 5.69
CA ALA A 60 1.89 8.89 4.84
C ALA A 60 2.85 7.80 5.33
N ILE A 61 3.06 7.70 6.65
CA ILE A 61 3.92 6.68 7.26
C ILE A 61 3.37 5.27 7.03
N PHE A 62 2.07 5.04 7.22
CA PHE A 62 1.48 3.72 6.97
C PHE A 62 1.56 3.30 5.50
N MET A 63 1.31 4.24 4.57
CA MET A 63 1.44 3.97 3.13
C MET A 63 2.89 3.70 2.73
N LEU A 64 3.85 4.44 3.30
CA LEU A 64 5.28 4.23 3.11
C LEU A 64 5.73 2.88 3.66
N ALA A 65 5.29 2.54 4.87
CA ALA A 65 5.59 1.27 5.50
C ALA A 65 5.04 0.09 4.67
N LEU A 66 3.80 0.17 4.18
CA LEU A 66 3.25 -0.85 3.29
C LEU A 66 4.09 -1.02 2.01
N ALA A 67 4.48 0.08 1.39
CA ALA A 67 5.26 0.06 0.15
C ALA A 67 6.66 -0.58 0.35
N LEU A 68 7.31 -0.34 1.49
CA LEU A 68 8.70 -0.79 1.72
C LEU A 68 8.83 -2.13 2.44
N CYS A 69 7.87 -2.46 3.31
CA CYS A 69 7.87 -3.66 4.16
C CYS A 69 8.25 -4.96 3.42
N PRO A 70 7.62 -5.33 2.28
CA PRO A 70 7.99 -6.57 1.59
C PRO A 70 9.43 -6.55 1.06
N HIS A 71 9.93 -5.41 0.59
CA HIS A 71 11.29 -5.33 0.07
C HIS A 71 12.33 -5.51 1.18
N LEU A 72 12.08 -4.94 2.35
CA LEU A 72 12.91 -5.15 3.54
C LEU A 72 12.88 -6.61 3.98
N PHE A 73 11.69 -7.22 4.02
CA PHE A 73 11.54 -8.63 4.35
C PHE A 73 12.34 -9.53 3.40
N TYR A 74 12.23 -9.33 2.09
CA TYR A 74 12.99 -10.14 1.13
C TYR A 74 14.50 -9.90 1.21
N ALA A 75 14.94 -8.67 1.46
CA ALA A 75 16.35 -8.37 1.66
C ALA A 75 16.91 -9.07 2.91
N GLU A 76 16.20 -8.99 4.03
CA GLU A 76 16.57 -9.70 5.26
C GLU A 76 16.55 -11.22 5.06
N PHE A 77 15.54 -11.76 4.37
CA PHE A 77 15.43 -13.18 4.08
C PHE A 77 16.60 -13.70 3.22
N LEU A 78 17.03 -12.92 2.23
CA LEU A 78 18.21 -13.24 1.40
C LEU A 78 19.53 -13.15 2.18
N LEU A 79 19.67 -12.17 3.07
CA LEU A 79 20.86 -12.07 3.92
C LEU A 79 20.94 -13.23 4.91
N LEU A 80 19.80 -13.63 5.48
CA LEU A 80 19.72 -14.75 6.41
C LEU A 80 20.00 -16.09 5.72
N SER A 81 19.52 -16.29 4.49
CA SER A 81 19.77 -17.54 3.75
C SER A 81 21.23 -17.74 3.34
N MET A 82 22.04 -16.68 3.35
CA MET A 82 23.49 -16.75 3.13
C MET A 82 24.28 -17.07 4.43
N SER A 83 23.64 -17.04 5.60
CA SER A 83 24.31 -17.28 6.88
C SER A 83 24.41 -18.78 7.20
N PRO A 84 25.59 -19.28 7.61
CA PRO A 84 25.78 -20.69 7.98
C PRO A 84 25.02 -21.08 9.26
N ASP A 85 24.61 -20.11 10.09
CA ASP A 85 23.87 -20.33 11.34
C ASP A 85 22.34 -20.29 11.17
N PHE A 86 21.85 -20.26 9.92
CA PHE A 86 20.42 -20.18 9.65
C PHE A 86 19.70 -21.48 10.04
N ARG A 87 19.07 -21.43 11.22
CA ARG A 87 18.28 -22.49 11.81
C ARG A 87 16.85 -22.49 11.24
N ALA A 88 16.48 -23.57 10.55
CA ALA A 88 15.18 -23.73 9.90
C ALA A 88 14.00 -23.58 10.88
N ASP A 89 14.21 -23.90 12.16
CA ASP A 89 13.30 -23.76 13.28
C ASP A 89 12.87 -22.31 13.59
N ARG A 90 13.55 -21.29 13.05
CA ARG A 90 13.17 -19.87 13.24
C ARG A 90 12.34 -19.28 12.10
N ILE A 91 12.17 -20.00 10.99
CA ILE A 91 11.51 -19.51 9.79
C ILE A 91 10.02 -19.25 10.05
N ASP A 92 9.36 -20.16 10.77
CA ASP A 92 7.93 -20.07 11.06
C ASP A 92 7.57 -18.81 11.85
N ALA A 93 8.37 -18.49 12.87
CA ALA A 93 8.19 -17.28 13.68
C ALA A 93 8.34 -16.00 12.83
N ILE A 94 9.34 -15.95 11.95
CA ILE A 94 9.57 -14.83 11.04
C ILE A 94 8.39 -14.65 10.07
N TYR A 95 7.85 -15.74 9.55
CA TYR A 95 6.71 -15.72 8.62
C TYR A 95 5.42 -15.24 9.29
N ILE A 96 5.19 -15.65 10.54
CA ILE A 96 4.04 -15.19 11.33
C ILE A 96 4.14 -13.70 11.58
N VAL A 97 5.27 -13.21 12.09
CA VAL A 97 5.49 -11.78 12.38
C VAL A 97 5.30 -10.94 11.12
N TYR A 98 5.87 -11.37 10.00
CA TYR A 98 5.71 -10.68 8.72
C TYR A 98 4.25 -10.61 8.27
N ASN A 99 3.51 -11.72 8.31
CA ASN A 99 2.10 -11.73 7.89
C ASN A 99 1.22 -10.86 8.80
N VAL A 100 1.44 -10.89 10.12
CA VAL A 100 0.71 -10.01 11.06
C VAL A 100 0.96 -8.54 10.71
N MET A 101 2.22 -8.16 10.51
CA MET A 101 2.59 -6.79 10.13
C MET A 101 2.01 -6.41 8.76
N ARG A 102 2.10 -7.30 7.77
CA ARG A 102 1.56 -7.11 6.42
C ARG A 102 0.06 -6.88 6.45
N TYR A 103 -0.71 -7.73 7.12
CA TYR A 103 -2.18 -7.59 7.17
C TYR A 103 -2.60 -6.32 7.90
N PHE A 104 -1.90 -5.96 8.96
CA PHE A 104 -2.12 -4.69 9.65
C PHE A 104 -1.87 -3.49 8.73
N LEU A 105 -0.74 -3.45 8.03
CA LEU A 105 -0.41 -2.38 7.08
C LEU A 105 -1.39 -2.31 5.91
N LEU A 106 -1.79 -3.46 5.36
CA LEU A 106 -2.81 -3.55 4.30
C LEU A 106 -4.14 -2.97 4.78
N LEU A 107 -4.58 -3.29 5.99
CA LEU A 107 -5.80 -2.75 6.57
C LEU A 107 -5.71 -1.23 6.77
N CYS A 108 -4.61 -0.74 7.34
CA CYS A 108 -4.40 0.70 7.52
C CYS A 108 -4.41 1.45 6.19
N ALA A 109 -3.71 0.94 5.17
CA ALA A 109 -3.69 1.53 3.84
C ALA A 109 -5.09 1.52 3.19
N LEU A 110 -5.83 0.42 3.30
CA LEU A 110 -7.20 0.32 2.81
C LEU A 110 -8.10 1.40 3.43
N LEU A 111 -8.04 1.58 4.75
CA LEU A 111 -8.81 2.61 5.45
C LEU A 111 -8.44 4.03 4.99
N ILE A 112 -7.15 4.28 4.73
CA ILE A 112 -6.67 5.57 4.20
C ILE A 112 -7.24 5.82 2.80
N ILE A 113 -7.17 4.82 1.92
CA ILE A 113 -7.66 4.93 0.53
C ILE A 113 -9.19 5.12 0.52
N ILE A 114 -9.95 4.34 1.31
CA ILE A 114 -11.41 4.48 1.45
C ILE A 114 -11.78 5.88 1.94
N ARG A 115 -11.16 6.36 3.03
CA ARG A 115 -11.43 7.72 3.54
C ARG A 115 -11.19 8.79 2.49
N ARG A 116 -10.14 8.63 1.69
CA ARG A 116 -9.82 9.56 0.61
C ARG A 116 -10.84 9.49 -0.53
N LEU A 117 -11.31 8.29 -0.88
CA LEU A 117 -12.37 8.12 -1.86
C LEU A 117 -13.65 8.81 -1.40
N LEU A 118 -14.10 8.54 -0.17
CA LEU A 118 -15.31 9.15 0.40
C LEU A 118 -15.22 10.67 0.43
N HIS A 119 -14.08 11.23 0.83
CA HIS A 119 -13.88 12.68 0.83
C HIS A 119 -13.98 13.28 -0.59
N LYS A 120 -13.43 12.61 -1.60
CA LYS A 120 -13.51 13.07 -3.00
C LYS A 120 -14.91 12.91 -3.59
N LEU A 121 -15.64 11.85 -3.24
CA LEU A 121 -17.02 11.66 -3.67
C LEU A 121 -17.96 12.71 -3.05
N ASN A 122 -17.80 13.02 -1.77
CA ASN A 122 -18.60 14.07 -1.11
C ASN A 122 -18.34 15.46 -1.72
N SER A 123 -17.07 15.80 -1.94
CA SER A 123 -16.70 17.06 -2.61
C SER A 123 -17.32 17.18 -4.00
N PHE A 124 -17.37 16.08 -4.74
CA PHE A 124 -17.98 16.06 -6.08
C PHE A 124 -19.50 16.22 -6.03
N ALA A 125 -20.17 15.60 -5.06
CA ALA A 125 -21.61 15.73 -4.86
C ALA A 125 -22.01 17.16 -4.44
N ASP A 126 -21.18 17.84 -3.66
CA ASP A 126 -21.42 19.23 -3.24
C ASP A 126 -21.26 20.24 -4.40
N GLU A 127 -20.43 19.92 -5.40
CA GLU A 127 -20.19 20.76 -6.59
C GLU A 127 -21.25 20.57 -7.69
N THR A 128 -22.03 19.48 -7.67
CA THR A 128 -23.15 19.29 -8.61
C THR A 128 -24.35 20.19 -8.26
N PRO A 129 -24.79 21.11 -9.15
CA PRO A 129 -25.91 22.01 -8.90
C PRO A 129 -27.25 21.28 -9.03
N LEU A 130 -27.62 20.50 -8.01
CA LEU A 130 -28.93 19.82 -7.94
C LEU A 130 -29.80 20.29 -6.77
N ARG A 131 -29.40 21.34 -6.04
CA ARG A 131 -30.32 22.04 -5.13
C ARG A 131 -30.71 23.40 -5.73
N PRO A 132 -31.97 23.58 -6.17
CA PRO A 132 -32.51 24.94 -6.21
C PRO A 132 -32.39 25.49 -4.78
N LYS A 133 -31.68 26.61 -4.63
CA LYS A 133 -31.66 27.35 -3.37
C LYS A 133 -33.10 27.79 -3.06
N PRO A 134 -33.59 27.61 -1.82
CA PRO A 134 -34.86 28.18 -1.39
C PRO A 134 -34.79 29.72 -1.41
#